data_AF-A0A7C6ES08-F1
#
_entry.id   AF-A0A7C6ES08-F1
#
_cell.length_a   1.000
_cell.length_b   1.000
_cell.length_c   1.000
_cell.angle_alpha   90.00
_cell.angle_beta   90.00
_cell.angle_gamma   90.00
#
_symmetry.space_group_name_H-M   'P 1'
#
loop_
_entity.id
_entity.type
_entity.pdbx_description
1 polymer ?
#
loop_
_entity_poly.entity_id
_entity_poly.type
_entity_poly.pdbx_seq_one_letter_code
_entity_poly.pdbx_strand_id
1 'polypeptide(L)'
;MKEHFIHYAGILSYPIPIRLWALLTKHRIIFPFYHTLSNEPLLYINPLYEPLDERRFIKHLDYLLKHFQPISVVDAYHHIINKTIPQKPSFVLSFDDGLAGVYQIAYPILKKKGIPALVF
;
A
#
# COMPACT_ATOMS: atom_id res chain seq x y z
N MET A 1 -11.18 20.16 15.69
CA MET A 1 -11.31 19.59 17.06
C MET A 1 -11.50 18.06 17.01
N LYS A 2 -10.61 17.31 16.33
CA LYS A 2 -10.52 15.83 16.35
C LYS A 2 -9.10 15.31 16.02
N GLU A 3 -8.06 16.15 16.12
CA GLU A 3 -6.72 15.76 15.65
C GLU A 3 -5.83 15.19 16.77
N HIS A 4 -6.00 15.64 18.01
CA HIS A 4 -5.17 15.19 19.14
C HIS A 4 -5.46 13.76 19.59
N PHE A 5 -6.64 13.19 19.29
CA PHE A 5 -7.00 11.82 19.71
C PHE A 5 -6.21 10.74 18.94
N ILE A 6 -5.86 11.00 17.67
CA ILE A 6 -5.20 10.03 16.80
C ILE A 6 -3.70 9.90 17.14
N HIS A 7 -3.05 10.97 17.60
CA HIS A 7 -1.62 10.97 17.91
C HIS A 7 -1.24 9.99 19.05
N TYR A 8 -2.09 9.85 20.08
CA TYR A 8 -1.83 8.94 21.20
C TYR A 8 -2.36 7.52 20.98
N ALA A 9 -3.38 7.35 20.14
CA ALA A 9 -3.90 6.03 19.78
C ALA A 9 -2.86 5.18 19.03
N GLY A 10 -1.98 5.80 18.23
CA GLY A 10 -0.85 5.12 17.60
C GLY A 10 0.12 4.47 18.60
N ILE A 11 0.35 5.11 19.75
CA ILE A 11 1.23 4.60 20.81
C ILE A 11 0.57 3.43 21.54
N LEU A 12 -0.73 3.53 21.82
CA LEU A 12 -1.48 2.47 22.51
C LEU A 12 -1.74 1.24 21.63
N SER A 13 -1.73 1.40 20.31
CA SER A 13 -1.91 0.31 19.34
C SER A 13 -0.59 -0.37 18.93
N TYR A 14 0.57 0.25 19.21
CA TYR A 14 1.90 -0.29 18.94
C TYR A 14 2.16 -1.72 19.46
N PRO A 15 1.74 -2.11 20.69
CA PRO A 15 1.99 -3.46 21.18
C PRO A 15 1.06 -4.51 20.56
N ILE A 16 0.01 -4.11 19.85
CA ILE A 16 -0.99 -5.02 19.28
C ILE A 16 -0.58 -5.34 17.83
N PRO A 17 -0.26 -6.61 17.50
CA PRO A 17 0.12 -6.98 16.14
C PRO A 17 -0.98 -6.65 15.13
N ILE A 18 -0.59 -6.24 13.91
CA ILE A 18 -1.54 -5.90 12.83
C ILE A 18 -2.56 -7.01 12.54
N ARG A 19 -2.16 -8.27 12.77
CA ARG A 19 -3.05 -9.43 12.64
C ARG A 19 -4.20 -9.40 13.65
N LEU A 20 -3.93 -8.99 14.90
CA LEU A 20 -4.94 -8.90 15.94
C LEU A 20 -5.90 -7.73 15.66
N TRP A 21 -5.38 -6.60 15.18
CA TRP A 21 -6.22 -5.49 14.69
C TRP A 21 -7.12 -5.88 13.51
N ALA A 22 -6.58 -6.60 12.54
CA ALA A 22 -7.35 -7.08 11.40
C ALA A 22 -8.48 -8.06 11.81
N LEU A 23 -8.25 -8.85 12.87
CA LEU A 23 -9.27 -9.73 13.44
C LEU A 23 -10.36 -8.93 14.19
N LEU A 24 -9.96 -7.98 15.04
CA LEU A 24 -10.88 -7.17 15.85
C LEU A 24 -11.78 -6.27 14.99
N THR A 25 -11.20 -5.62 13.98
CA THR A 25 -11.94 -4.68 13.13
C THR A 25 -12.68 -5.36 11.99
N LYS A 26 -12.38 -6.64 11.73
CA LYS A 26 -12.81 -7.38 10.51
C LYS A 26 -12.36 -6.72 9.19
N HIS A 27 -11.51 -5.70 9.24
CA HIS A 27 -10.91 -5.09 8.06
C HIS A 27 -9.69 -5.91 7.67
N ARG A 28 -9.82 -6.65 6.57
CA ARG A 28 -8.76 -7.53 6.05
C ARG A 28 -8.24 -7.10 4.68
N ILE A 29 -8.61 -5.91 4.22
CA ILE A 29 -8.07 -5.28 3.00
C ILE A 29 -7.41 -3.97 3.40
N ILE A 30 -6.16 -3.78 3.00
CA ILE A 30 -5.44 -2.51 3.12
C ILE A 30 -5.18 -1.92 1.73
N PHE A 31 -5.01 -0.59 1.67
CA PHE A 31 -4.84 0.15 0.41
C PHE A 31 -3.55 0.98 0.47
N PRO A 32 -2.36 0.35 0.45
CA PRO A 32 -1.10 1.08 0.36
C PRO A 32 -1.01 1.81 -0.98
N PHE A 33 -0.54 3.05 -0.93
CA PHE A 33 -0.33 3.88 -2.12
C PHE A 33 1.07 4.50 -2.12
N TYR A 34 1.55 4.81 -3.32
CA TYR A 34 2.81 5.50 -3.59
C TYR A 34 2.57 6.60 -4.62
N HIS A 35 3.52 7.51 -4.83
CA HIS A 35 3.39 8.54 -5.89
C HIS A 35 4.34 8.21 -7.05
N THR A 36 5.64 8.20 -6.78
CA THR A 36 6.66 7.89 -7.79
C THR A 36 7.83 7.12 -7.20
N LEU A 37 8.59 6.51 -8.11
CA LEU A 37 9.86 5.87 -7.81
C LEU A 37 10.98 6.59 -8.56
N SER A 38 12.15 6.68 -7.93
CA SER A 38 13.37 7.13 -8.59
C SER A 38 14.60 6.67 -7.82
N ASN A 39 15.64 6.25 -8.53
CA ASN A 39 16.95 5.99 -7.92
C ASN A 39 17.78 7.27 -7.77
N GLU A 40 17.33 8.37 -8.38
CA GLU A 40 17.97 9.68 -8.35
C GLU A 40 17.00 10.77 -7.84
N PRO A 41 17.49 11.90 -7.31
CA PRO A 41 16.64 13.02 -6.94
C PRO A 41 15.83 13.56 -8.13
N LEU A 42 14.54 13.80 -7.93
CA LEU A 42 13.65 14.40 -8.93
C LEU A 42 13.47 15.90 -8.66
N LEU A 43 14.00 16.75 -9.54
CA LEU A 43 13.94 18.22 -9.36
C LEU A 43 12.51 18.76 -9.27
N TYR A 44 11.57 18.17 -10.00
CA TYR A 44 10.16 18.58 -9.97
C TYR A 44 9.38 18.07 -8.74
N ILE A 45 9.97 17.21 -7.92
CA ILE A 45 9.42 16.75 -6.64
C ILE A 45 10.07 17.49 -5.47
N ASN A 46 11.37 17.80 -5.55
CA ASN A 46 12.11 18.48 -4.48
C ASN A 46 11.52 19.89 -4.21
N PRO A 47 11.25 20.29 -2.94
CA PRO A 47 11.52 19.59 -1.67
C PRO A 47 10.31 18.89 -1.04
N LEU A 48 9.25 18.59 -1.80
CA LEU A 48 8.00 18.08 -1.24
C LEU A 48 8.17 16.76 -0.49
N TYR A 49 8.89 15.80 -1.08
CA TYR A 49 9.23 14.52 -0.48
C TYR A 49 10.41 13.84 -1.20
N GLU A 50 11.00 12.84 -0.57
CA GLU A 50 12.01 12.00 -1.21
C GLU A 50 11.32 10.87 -2.01
N PRO A 51 11.57 10.74 -3.33
CA PRO A 51 11.08 9.61 -4.10
C PRO A 51 11.54 8.26 -3.52
N LEU A 52 10.69 7.25 -3.60
CA LEU A 52 11.04 5.91 -3.16
C LEU A 52 11.98 5.24 -4.18
N ASP A 53 13.17 4.81 -3.75
CA ASP A 53 14.04 4.06 -4.65
C ASP A 53 13.57 2.61 -4.88
N GLU A 54 14.08 2.01 -5.95
CA GLU A 54 13.72 0.66 -6.38
C GLU A 54 13.96 -0.40 -5.29
N ARG A 55 15.08 -0.30 -4.56
CA ARG A 55 15.46 -1.29 -3.55
C ARG A 55 14.52 -1.25 -2.36
N ARG A 56 14.15 -0.04 -1.90
CA ARG A 56 13.16 0.16 -0.84
C ARG A 56 11.78 -0.32 -1.28
N PHE A 57 11.37 -0.02 -2.51
CA PHE A 57 10.10 -0.49 -3.05
C PHE A 57 10.01 -2.02 -3.08
N ILE A 58 11.05 -2.71 -3.55
CA ILE A 58 11.09 -4.19 -3.53
C ILE A 58 10.97 -4.73 -2.10
N LYS A 59 11.68 -4.14 -1.14
CA LYS A 59 11.58 -4.54 0.28
C LYS A 59 10.17 -4.35 0.83
N HIS A 60 9.49 -3.25 0.47
CA HIS A 60 8.10 -3.02 0.86
C HIS A 60 7.18 -4.08 0.26
N LEU A 61 7.34 -4.40 -1.03
CA LEU A 61 6.56 -5.45 -1.68
C LEU A 61 6.81 -6.82 -1.06
N ASP A 62 8.07 -7.17 -0.75
CA ASP A 62 8.40 -8.45 -0.11
C ASP A 62 7.77 -8.56 1.29
N TYR A 63 7.76 -7.47 2.05
CA TYR A 63 7.03 -7.40 3.32
C TYR A 63 5.52 -7.58 3.13
N LEU A 64 4.92 -6.86 2.18
CA LEU A 64 3.49 -6.98 1.88
C LEU A 64 3.14 -8.42 1.48
N LEU A 65 3.88 -9.02 0.55
CA LEU A 65 3.65 -10.39 0.07
C LEU A 65 3.84 -11.45 1.17
N LYS A 66 4.72 -11.21 2.15
CA LYS A 66 4.89 -12.10 3.31
C LYS A 66 3.67 -12.12 4.22
N HIS A 67 2.93 -11.01 4.29
CA HIS A 67 1.86 -10.81 5.28
C HIS A 67 0.45 -10.70 4.69
N PHE A 68 0.33 -10.37 3.41
CA PHE A 68 -0.90 -10.06 2.71
C PHE A 68 -0.92 -10.66 1.29
N GLN A 69 -2.12 -10.98 0.82
CA GLN A 69 -2.40 -11.41 -0.54
C GLN A 69 -2.66 -10.18 -1.44
N PRO A 70 -1.92 -9.98 -2.53
CA PRO A 70 -2.30 -8.95 -3.50
C PRO A 70 -3.60 -9.35 -4.18
N ILE A 71 -4.54 -8.40 -4.30
CA ILE A 71 -5.83 -8.57 -4.98
C ILE A 71 -6.08 -7.39 -5.93
N SER A 72 -6.88 -7.61 -6.96
CA SER A 72 -7.28 -6.52 -7.87
C SER A 72 -8.29 -5.58 -7.21
N VAL A 73 -8.49 -4.40 -7.78
CA VAL A 73 -9.56 -3.49 -7.36
C VAL A 73 -10.94 -4.11 -7.53
N VAL A 74 -11.11 -4.96 -8.55
CA VAL A 74 -12.38 -5.66 -8.83
C VAL A 74 -12.68 -6.66 -7.73
N ASP A 75 -11.68 -7.43 -7.30
CA ASP A 75 -11.82 -8.35 -6.16
C ASP A 75 -12.18 -7.59 -4.88
N ALA A 76 -11.50 -6.48 -4.60
CA ALA A 76 -11.78 -5.64 -3.44
C ALA A 76 -13.20 -5.05 -3.50
N TYR A 77 -13.61 -4.55 -4.66
CA TYR A 77 -14.97 -4.05 -4.89
C TYR A 77 -16.02 -5.13 -4.61
N HIS A 78 -15.82 -6.36 -5.10
CA HIS A 78 -16.73 -7.48 -4.81
C HIS A 78 -16.82 -7.81 -3.33
N HIS A 79 -15.70 -7.76 -2.59
CA HIS A 79 -15.73 -7.95 -1.15
C HIS A 79 -16.53 -6.86 -0.43
N ILE A 80 -16.32 -5.60 -0.82
CA ILE A 80 -16.98 -4.44 -0.22
C ILE A 80 -18.50 -4.48 -0.49
N ILE A 81 -18.91 -4.63 -1.74
CA ILE A 81 -20.34 -4.55 -2.14
C ILE A 81 -21.15 -5.71 -1.57
N ASN A 82 -20.56 -6.91 -1.50
CA ASN A 82 -21.21 -8.10 -0.97
C ASN A 82 -21.05 -8.26 0.55
N LYS A 83 -20.37 -7.31 1.22
CA LYS A 83 -20.03 -7.38 2.66
C LYS A 83 -19.35 -8.70 3.05
N THR A 84 -18.50 -9.22 2.16
CA THR A 84 -17.70 -10.42 2.43
C THR A 84 -16.27 -10.03 2.82
N ILE A 85 -15.57 -10.94 3.49
CA ILE A 85 -14.22 -10.71 3.98
C ILE A 85 -13.28 -11.68 3.28
N PRO A 86 -12.13 -11.22 2.73
CA PRO A 86 -11.12 -12.11 2.18
C PRO A 86 -10.64 -13.16 3.20
N GLN A 87 -10.37 -14.38 2.71
CA GLN A 87 -9.88 -15.48 3.54
C GLN A 87 -8.49 -15.19 4.13
N LYS A 88 -7.64 -14.50 3.38
CA LYS A 88 -6.32 -14.02 3.82
C LYS A 88 -6.33 -12.49 3.90
N PRO A 89 -5.61 -11.87 4.86
CA PRO A 89 -5.33 -10.44 4.79
C PRO A 89 -4.83 -10.09 3.39
N SER A 90 -5.36 -9.04 2.79
CA SER A 90 -5.14 -8.70 1.39
C SER A 90 -4.80 -7.23 1.21
N PHE A 91 -4.20 -6.87 0.08
CA PHE A 91 -3.95 -5.48 -0.26
C PHE A 91 -4.27 -5.18 -1.73
N VAL A 92 -4.71 -3.95 -1.98
CA VAL A 92 -4.80 -3.34 -3.31
C VAL A 92 -3.72 -2.27 -3.38
N LEU A 93 -2.81 -2.38 -4.33
CA LEU A 93 -1.74 -1.41 -4.52
C LEU A 93 -2.21 -0.29 -5.46
N SER A 94 -1.95 0.96 -5.11
CA SER A 94 -2.18 2.10 -6.01
C SER A 94 -0.99 3.04 -6.12
N PHE A 95 -0.99 3.84 -7.18
CA PHE A 95 -0.10 4.96 -7.39
C PHE A 95 -0.91 6.20 -7.72
N ASP A 96 -0.49 7.35 -7.22
CA ASP A 96 -1.13 8.64 -7.50
C ASP A 96 -0.23 9.48 -8.43
N ASP A 97 -0.80 10.55 -9.01
CA ASP A 97 -0.15 11.59 -9.83
C ASP A 97 0.32 11.19 -11.25
N GLY A 98 0.16 9.92 -11.66
CA GLY A 98 0.53 9.48 -13.02
C GLY A 98 2.01 9.69 -13.39
N LEU A 99 2.92 9.70 -12.41
CA LEU A 99 4.33 10.03 -12.60
C LEU A 99 5.11 8.93 -13.34
N ALA A 100 6.05 9.33 -14.21
CA ALA A 100 6.77 8.41 -15.11
C ALA A 100 7.54 7.28 -14.39
N GLY A 101 8.00 7.51 -13.15
CA GLY A 101 8.68 6.50 -12.34
C GLY A 101 7.82 5.26 -12.07
N VAL A 102 6.49 5.41 -12.06
CA VAL A 102 5.55 4.28 -11.95
C VAL A 102 5.69 3.34 -13.14
N TYR A 103 5.69 3.86 -14.36
CA TYR A 103 5.82 3.04 -15.57
C TYR A 103 7.25 2.50 -15.76
N GLN A 104 8.26 3.34 -15.51
CA GLN A 104 9.65 3.01 -15.80
C GLN A 104 10.23 2.01 -14.79
N ILE A 105 9.85 2.11 -13.52
CA ILE A 105 10.43 1.32 -12.42
C ILE A 105 9.40 0.38 -11.78
N ALA A 106 8.26 0.89 -11.32
CA ALA A 106 7.31 0.06 -10.58
C ALA A 106 6.65 -1.03 -11.45
N TYR A 107 6.18 -0.66 -12.65
CA TYR A 107 5.47 -1.59 -13.56
C TYR A 107 6.25 -2.88 -13.87
N PRO A 108 7.52 -2.87 -14.32
CA PRO A 108 8.24 -4.12 -14.61
C PRO A 108 8.42 -5.00 -13.36
N ILE A 109 8.61 -4.40 -12.18
CA ILE A 109 8.73 -5.12 -10.90
C ILE A 109 7.39 -5.80 -10.54
N LEU A 110 6.29 -5.04 -10.62
CA LEU A 110 4.94 -5.53 -10.32
C LEU A 110 4.53 -6.64 -11.30
N LYS A 111 4.80 -6.45 -12.59
CA LYS A 111 4.55 -7.45 -13.64
C LYS A 111 5.31 -8.74 -13.36
N LYS A 112 6.59 -8.66 -13.01
CA LYS A 112 7.42 -9.83 -12.67
C LYS A 112 6.91 -10.57 -11.43
N LYS A 113 6.38 -9.85 -10.44
CA LYS A 113 5.83 -10.42 -9.20
C LYS A 113 4.35 -10.83 -9.31
N GLY A 114 3.67 -10.52 -10.42
CA GLY A 114 2.25 -10.80 -10.60
C GLY A 114 1.34 -9.98 -9.68
N ILE A 115 1.74 -8.75 -9.32
CA ILE A 115 0.99 -7.88 -8.41
C ILE A 115 0.11 -6.93 -9.25
N PRO A 116 -1.23 -7.01 -9.15
CA PRO A 116 -2.10 -6.00 -9.73
C PRO A 116 -1.94 -4.66 -9.00
N ALA A 117 -2.02 -3.55 -9.75
CA ALA A 117 -1.98 -2.21 -9.20
C ALA A 117 -2.87 -1.25 -10.00
N LEU A 118 -3.21 -0.13 -9.37
CA LEU A 118 -3.96 0.98 -9.95
C LEU A 118 -3.06 2.20 -10.10
N VAL A 119 -3.37 3.06 -11.05
CA VAL A 119 -2.79 4.41 -11.14
C VAL A 119 -3.95 5.39 -11.24
N PHE A 120 -3.96 6.40 -10.37
CA PHE A 120 -4.95 7.48 -10.32
C PHE A 120 -4.38 8.77 -10.90
#